data_AF-A0A524G2Q5-F1
#
_entry.id   AF-A0A524G2Q5-F1
#
_cell.length_a   1.000
_cell.length_b   1.000
_cell.length_c   1.000
_cell.angle_alpha   90.00
_cell.angle_beta   90.00
_cell.angle_gamma   90.00
#
_symmetry.space_group_name_H-M   'P 1'
#
loop_
_entity.id
_entity.type
_entity.pdbx_description
1 polymer ?
#
loop_
_entity_poly.entity_id
_entity_poly.type
_entity_poly.pdbx_seq_one_letter_code
_entity_poly.pdbx_strand_id
1 'polypeptide(L)'
;MSEDKKRIVNEEERKRLVSEIGRIKDVLDSFKYGLNFEDFADELFKTIDRQTIAIKQLDEKMVTILQRMDVLEQRFKEGVKVVVSGVAGAEPSASGTHEVMLEEDIEKPAPPLSEEEIASATSLEEMKVEADELKVKIARLYEKENEYAEMAMTDPASADDYDEKVRVAREKRMELESQLSTIKEKIGDN
;
A
#
# COMPACT_ATOMS: atom_id res chain seq x y z
N MET A 1 27.23 20.21 81.50
CA MET A 1 27.14 18.92 80.80
C MET A 1 25.68 18.71 80.44
N SER A 2 25.35 18.74 79.15
CA SER A 2 23.98 18.85 78.60
C SER A 2 23.58 17.51 77.97
N GLU A 3 22.82 16.69 78.70
CA GLU A 3 22.30 15.40 78.21
C GLU A 3 20.79 15.42 77.83
N ASP A 4 20.15 16.60 77.71
CA ASP A 4 18.69 16.66 77.45
C ASP A 4 18.29 16.97 75.99
N LYS A 5 19.10 16.62 75.00
CA LYS A 5 18.81 16.94 73.58
C LYS A 5 18.62 15.74 72.64
N LYS A 6 18.20 14.58 73.14
CA LYS A 6 17.83 13.46 72.26
C LYS A 6 16.60 12.72 72.78
N ARG A 7 15.56 12.70 71.94
CA ARG A 7 14.39 11.81 71.94
C ARG A 7 13.13 12.30 72.67
N ILE A 8 12.48 13.31 72.12
CA ILE A 8 11.02 13.29 71.93
C ILE A 8 10.74 14.02 70.61
N VAL A 9 10.92 13.34 69.48
CA VAL A 9 10.19 13.75 68.27
C VAL A 9 8.78 13.24 68.51
N ASN A 10 7.87 14.17 68.74
CA ASN A 10 6.49 13.92 69.07
C ASN A 10 5.86 12.99 68.01
N GLU A 11 5.56 11.75 68.39
CA GLU A 11 5.10 10.72 67.46
C GLU A 11 3.77 11.08 66.79
N GLU A 12 3.00 11.98 67.43
CA GLU A 12 1.80 12.57 66.87
C GLU A 12 2.11 13.55 65.73
N GLU A 13 3.14 14.38 65.86
CA GLU A 13 3.62 15.26 64.78
C GLU A 13 4.11 14.45 63.59
N ARG A 14 4.84 13.35 63.85
CA ARG A 14 5.27 12.44 62.79
C ARG A 14 4.07 11.83 62.04
N LYS A 15 3.03 11.38 62.75
CA LYS A 15 1.81 10.85 62.13
C LYS A 15 1.06 11.91 61.32
N ARG A 16 0.97 13.15 61.82
CA ARG A 16 0.37 14.27 61.09
C ARG A 16 1.12 14.55 59.78
N LEU A 17 2.45 14.67 59.86
CA LEU A 17 3.32 14.91 58.70
C LEU A 17 3.21 13.79 57.65
N VAL A 18 3.19 12.52 58.08
CA VAL A 18 3.00 11.38 57.16
C VAL A 18 1.64 11.43 56.46
N SER A 19 0.57 11.80 57.17
CA SER A 19 -0.75 11.94 56.56
C SER A 19 -0.82 13.09 55.54
N GLU A 20 -0.11 14.18 55.81
CA GLU A 20 -0.08 15.37 54.97
C GLU A 20 0.75 15.12 53.70
N ILE A 21 1.89 14.44 53.82
CA ILE A 21 2.68 13.94 52.69
C ILE A 21 1.84 12.96 51.84
N GLY A 22 1.05 12.09 52.47
CA GLY A 22 0.14 11.18 51.77
C GLY A 22 -0.88 11.92 50.91
N ARG A 23 -1.55 12.93 51.45
CA ARG A 23 -2.51 13.76 50.70
C ARG A 23 -1.84 14.52 49.55
N ILE A 24 -0.65 15.07 49.77
CA ILE A 24 0.12 15.77 48.72
C ILE A 24 0.50 14.80 47.60
N LYS A 25 0.89 13.58 47.94
CA LYS A 25 1.19 12.52 46.96
C LYS A 25 -0.05 12.15 46.15
N ASP A 26 -1.20 11.97 46.78
CA ASP A 26 -2.45 11.63 46.07
C ASP A 26 -2.87 12.74 45.09
N VAL A 27 -2.68 14.00 45.49
CA VAL A 27 -2.90 15.16 44.60
C VAL A 27 -1.89 15.17 43.45
N LEU A 28 -0.61 14.92 43.70
CA LEU A 28 0.42 14.83 42.64
C LEU A 28 0.18 13.67 41.67
N ASP A 29 -0.23 12.51 42.16
CA ASP A 29 -0.61 11.37 41.32
C ASP A 29 -1.83 11.71 40.46
N SER A 30 -2.80 12.47 40.98
CA SER A 30 -3.95 12.97 40.18
C SER A 30 -3.52 13.94 39.07
N PHE A 31 -2.51 14.77 39.29
CA PHE A 31 -1.92 15.62 38.25
C PHE A 31 -1.16 14.82 37.19
N LYS A 32 -0.50 13.71 37.58
CA LYS A 32 0.12 12.79 36.63
C LYS A 32 -0.91 12.14 35.71
N TYR A 33 -2.09 11.78 36.21
CA TYR A 33 -3.21 11.33 35.37
C TYR A 33 -3.79 12.45 34.50
N GLY A 34 -3.78 13.69 34.98
CA GLY A 34 -4.18 14.87 34.19
C GLY A 34 -3.23 15.21 33.04
N LEU A 35 -1.91 15.10 33.26
CA LEU A 35 -0.89 15.30 32.21
C LEU A 35 -0.95 14.20 31.15
N ASN A 36 -1.20 12.95 31.53
CA ASN A 36 -1.37 11.85 30.59
C ASN A 36 -2.68 11.93 29.79
N PHE A 37 -3.63 12.79 30.18
CA PHE A 37 -4.89 12.96 29.45
C PHE A 37 -4.70 13.74 28.15
N GLU A 38 -3.76 14.68 28.11
CA GLU A 38 -3.41 15.42 26.90
C GLU A 38 -2.77 14.50 25.86
N ASP A 39 -1.78 13.71 26.27
CA ASP A 39 -1.14 12.70 25.41
C ASP A 39 -2.16 11.66 24.89
N PHE A 40 -3.06 11.20 25.77
CA PHE A 40 -4.14 10.28 25.40
C PHE A 40 -5.14 10.92 24.41
N ALA A 41 -5.52 12.18 24.62
CA ALA A 41 -6.40 12.90 23.72
C ALA A 41 -5.74 13.10 22.34
N ASP A 42 -4.46 13.43 22.31
CA ASP A 42 -3.68 13.57 21.08
C ASP A 42 -3.57 12.25 20.30
N GLU A 43 -3.35 11.14 20.99
CA GLU A 43 -3.37 9.81 20.35
C GLU A 43 -4.76 9.43 19.82
N LEU A 44 -5.83 9.77 20.54
CA LEU A 44 -7.20 9.59 20.06
C LEU A 44 -7.47 10.42 18.80
N PHE A 45 -7.09 11.70 18.78
CA PHE A 45 -7.27 12.55 17.60
C PHE A 45 -6.47 12.06 16.39
N LYS A 46 -5.21 11.66 16.57
CA LYS A 46 -4.40 11.03 15.51
C LYS A 46 -5.05 9.77 14.97
N THR A 47 -5.66 8.97 15.85
CA THR A 47 -6.36 7.73 15.45
C THR A 47 -7.62 8.05 14.65
N ILE A 48 -8.43 9.01 15.10
CA ILE A 48 -9.63 9.46 14.38
C ILE A 48 -9.27 10.03 13.00
N ASP A 49 -8.19 10.80 12.90
CA ASP A 49 -7.73 11.38 11.63
C ASP A 49 -7.29 10.30 10.64
N ARG A 50 -6.49 9.32 11.09
CA ARG A 50 -6.11 8.14 10.29
C ARG A 50 -7.32 7.35 9.80
N GLN A 51 -8.29 7.11 10.68
CA GLN A 51 -9.53 6.43 10.32
C GLN A 51 -10.34 7.23 9.30
N THR A 52 -10.40 8.56 9.45
CA THR A 52 -11.10 9.44 8.51
C THR A 52 -10.47 9.40 7.12
N ILE A 53 -9.13 9.41 7.03
CA ILE A 53 -8.40 9.27 5.77
C ILE A 53 -8.69 7.91 5.13
N ALA A 54 -8.65 6.82 5.91
CA ALA A 54 -8.92 5.48 5.40
C ALA A 54 -10.35 5.35 4.86
N ILE A 55 -11.34 5.93 5.55
CA ILE A 55 -12.74 5.95 5.09
C ILE A 55 -12.88 6.69 3.76
N LYS A 56 -12.23 7.85 3.60
CA LYS A 56 -12.25 8.59 2.32
C LYS A 56 -11.64 7.78 1.18
N GLN A 57 -10.51 7.13 1.40
CA GLN A 57 -9.89 6.26 0.39
C GLN A 57 -10.76 5.06 0.03
N LEU A 58 -11.48 4.48 1.01
CA LEU A 58 -12.42 3.40 0.76
C LEU A 58 -13.61 3.89 -0.09
N ASP A 59 -14.12 5.09 0.18
CA ASP A 59 -15.22 5.69 -0.59
C ASP A 59 -14.82 5.94 -2.05
N GLU A 60 -13.63 6.52 -2.30
CA GLU A 60 -13.09 6.71 -3.65
C GLU A 60 -12.94 5.38 -4.42
N LYS A 61 -12.45 4.34 -3.74
CA LYS A 61 -12.36 2.99 -4.33
C LYS A 61 -13.73 2.40 -4.62
N MET A 62 -14.71 2.62 -3.74
CA MET A 62 -16.08 2.15 -3.92
C MET A 62 -16.74 2.80 -5.14
N VAL A 63 -16.54 4.11 -5.33
CA VAL A 63 -16.99 4.82 -6.54
C VAL A 63 -16.36 4.23 -7.80
N THR A 64 -15.06 3.94 -7.75
CA THR A 64 -14.34 3.32 -8.89
C THR A 64 -14.89 1.93 -9.21
N ILE A 65 -15.23 1.14 -8.19
CA ILE A 65 -15.83 -0.20 -8.36
C ILE A 65 -17.21 -0.08 -9.02
N LEU A 66 -18.05 0.85 -8.56
CA LEU A 66 -19.36 1.08 -9.16
C LEU A 66 -19.25 1.47 -10.63
N GLN A 67 -18.34 2.37 -11.00
CA GLN A 67 -18.09 2.72 -12.40
C GLN A 67 -17.66 1.52 -13.24
N ARG A 68 -16.79 0.64 -12.71
CA ARG A 68 -16.37 -0.58 -13.41
C ARG A 68 -17.54 -1.56 -13.58
N MET A 69 -18.42 -1.66 -12.58
CA MET A 69 -19.63 -2.48 -12.68
C MET A 69 -20.57 -1.95 -13.75
N ASP A 70 -20.79 -0.63 -13.83
CA ASP A 70 -21.63 -0.03 -14.87
C ASP A 70 -21.09 -0.30 -16.28
N VAL A 71 -19.77 -0.17 -16.47
CA VAL A 71 -19.12 -0.49 -17.76
C VAL A 71 -19.26 -1.97 -18.11
N LEU A 72 -19.11 -2.87 -17.13
CA LEU A 72 -19.31 -4.30 -17.34
C LEU A 72 -20.78 -4.61 -17.69
N GLU A 73 -21.73 -3.99 -17.02
CA GLU A 73 -23.16 -4.16 -17.30
C GLU A 73 -23.52 -3.66 -18.72
N GLN A 74 -22.96 -2.52 -19.15
CA GLN A 74 -23.11 -2.03 -20.52
C GLN A 74 -22.57 -3.02 -21.55
N ARG A 75 -21.35 -3.53 -21.35
CA ARG A 75 -20.76 -4.55 -22.24
C ARG A 75 -21.56 -5.86 -22.26
N PHE A 76 -22.14 -6.26 -21.13
CA PHE A 76 -23.03 -7.43 -21.08
C PHE A 76 -24.33 -7.20 -21.85
N LYS A 77 -24.91 -5.99 -21.79
CA LYS A 77 -26.12 -5.62 -22.54
C LYS A 77 -25.87 -5.49 -24.04
N GLU A 78 -24.69 -5.05 -24.45
CA GLU A 78 -24.28 -4.94 -25.87
C GLU A 78 -24.06 -6.31 -26.53
N GLY A 79 -23.82 -7.36 -25.74
CA GLY A 79 -23.69 -8.74 -26.21
C GLY A 79 -22.32 -9.04 -26.84
N VAL A 80 -21.74 -10.18 -26.47
CA VAL A 80 -20.45 -10.62 -27.02
C VAL A 80 -20.69 -11.39 -28.32
N LYS A 81 -20.28 -10.81 -29.47
CA LYS A 81 -20.31 -11.52 -30.76
C LYS A 81 -19.20 -12.57 -30.82
N VAL A 82 -19.49 -13.76 -30.31
CA VAL A 82 -18.59 -14.93 -30.38
C VAL A 82 -18.65 -15.50 -31.80
N VAL A 83 -17.57 -15.35 -32.58
CA VAL A 83 -17.39 -16.07 -33.83
C VAL A 83 -16.82 -17.45 -33.50
N VAL A 84 -17.65 -18.48 -33.56
CA VAL A 84 -17.20 -19.87 -33.45
C VAL A 84 -16.61 -20.28 -34.80
N SER A 85 -15.29 -20.18 -34.96
CA SER A 85 -14.60 -20.71 -36.13
C SER A 85 -14.51 -22.23 -36.01
N GLY A 86 -15.54 -22.92 -36.51
CA GLY A 86 -15.58 -24.37 -36.41
C GLY A 86 -16.76 -25.02 -37.14
N VAL A 87 -16.87 -24.84 -38.45
CA VAL A 87 -17.43 -25.88 -39.34
C VAL A 87 -16.65 -25.87 -40.65
N ALA A 88 -15.70 -26.79 -40.75
CA ALA A 88 -15.19 -27.23 -42.03
C ALA A 88 -16.29 -28.08 -42.71
N GLY A 89 -16.71 -27.64 -43.89
CA GLY A 89 -17.35 -28.49 -44.90
C GLY A 89 -18.85 -28.73 -44.74
N ALA A 90 -19.66 -27.84 -45.35
CA ALA A 90 -20.78 -28.21 -46.23
C ALA A 90 -21.53 -26.94 -46.67
N GLU A 91 -21.34 -26.54 -47.93
CA GLU A 91 -22.30 -25.73 -48.67
C GLU A 91 -23.45 -26.62 -49.20
N PRO A 92 -24.53 -26.08 -49.83
CA PRO A 92 -25.21 -24.79 -49.60
C PRO A 92 -26.74 -24.94 -49.67
N SER A 93 -27.54 -24.06 -49.05
CA SER A 93 -28.90 -23.82 -49.57
C SER A 93 -29.54 -22.51 -49.15
N ALA A 94 -29.91 -21.77 -50.20
CA ALA A 94 -31.08 -20.92 -50.33
C ALA A 94 -31.12 -19.55 -49.62
N SER A 95 -30.80 -18.55 -50.45
CA SER A 95 -31.69 -17.43 -50.77
C SER A 95 -31.79 -16.28 -49.77
N GLY A 96 -30.92 -15.31 -50.00
CA GLY A 96 -31.02 -13.95 -49.49
C GLY A 96 -29.84 -13.14 -50.00
N THR A 97 -29.89 -12.75 -51.28
CA THR A 97 -28.95 -11.81 -51.86
C THR A 97 -28.93 -10.52 -51.05
N HIS A 98 -27.87 -10.27 -50.28
CA HIS A 98 -27.35 -8.91 -50.19
C HIS A 98 -25.86 -8.90 -50.48
N GLU A 99 -25.61 -8.22 -51.58
CA GLU A 99 -24.37 -7.89 -52.25
C GLU A 99 -23.29 -7.40 -51.29
N VAL A 100 -22.14 -8.01 -51.46
CA VAL A 100 -20.84 -7.63 -50.92
C VAL A 100 -20.45 -6.30 -51.55
N MET A 101 -20.45 -5.22 -50.76
CA MET A 101 -19.59 -4.05 -51.02
C MET A 101 -18.55 -4.00 -49.89
N LEU A 102 -17.38 -4.54 -50.20
CA LEU A 102 -16.15 -4.19 -49.51
C LEU A 102 -15.78 -2.78 -50.00
N GLU A 103 -16.06 -1.76 -49.19
CA GLU A 103 -15.14 -0.62 -49.10
C GLU A 103 -14.02 -1.06 -48.14
N GLU A 104 -13.17 -1.96 -48.63
CA GLU A 104 -11.83 -2.09 -48.10
C GLU A 104 -11.11 -0.81 -48.52
N ASP A 105 -10.94 0.12 -47.56
CA ASP A 105 -9.78 0.99 -47.59
C ASP A 105 -8.56 0.07 -47.71
N ILE A 106 -8.04 -0.06 -48.92
CA ILE A 106 -6.75 -0.67 -49.20
C ILE A 106 -5.71 0.26 -48.55
N GLU A 107 -5.51 0.11 -47.24
CA GLU A 107 -4.28 0.53 -46.61
C GLU A 107 -3.17 -0.27 -47.28
N LYS A 108 -2.38 0.44 -48.09
CA LYS A 108 -1.15 -0.07 -48.69
C LYS A 108 -0.39 -0.88 -47.63
N PRO A 109 0.15 -2.06 -47.96
CA PRO A 109 1.03 -2.75 -47.05
C PRO A 109 2.18 -1.80 -46.73
N ALA A 110 2.29 -1.43 -45.45
CA ALA A 110 3.45 -0.71 -44.96
C ALA A 110 4.70 -1.52 -45.36
N PRO A 111 5.75 -0.87 -45.88
CA PRO A 111 6.97 -1.57 -46.25
C PRO A 111 7.49 -2.35 -45.02
N PRO A 112 8.11 -3.53 -45.21
CA PRO A 112 8.71 -4.26 -44.10
C PRO A 112 9.69 -3.32 -43.39
N LEU A 113 9.53 -3.20 -42.07
CA LEU A 113 10.41 -2.43 -41.18
C LEU A 113 11.86 -2.78 -41.50
N SER A 114 12.73 -1.78 -41.54
CA SER A 114 14.15 -1.99 -41.80
C SER A 114 14.77 -2.82 -40.66
N GLU A 115 15.86 -3.55 -40.94
CA GLU A 115 16.55 -4.39 -39.93
C GLU A 115 16.98 -3.58 -38.67
N GLU A 116 17.15 -2.25 -38.81
CA GLU A 116 17.45 -1.32 -37.71
C GLU A 116 16.22 -1.02 -36.82
N GLU A 117 15.01 -0.94 -37.38
CA GLU A 117 13.78 -0.75 -36.61
C GLU A 117 13.40 -2.01 -35.82
N ILE A 118 13.64 -3.19 -36.39
CA ILE A 118 13.43 -4.49 -35.73
C ILE A 118 14.40 -4.67 -34.55
N ALA A 119 15.67 -4.29 -34.70
CA ALA A 119 16.66 -4.32 -33.62
C ALA A 119 16.34 -3.33 -32.49
N SER A 120 15.78 -2.15 -32.83
CA SER A 120 15.31 -1.20 -31.83
C SER A 120 14.08 -1.71 -31.07
N ALA A 121 13.15 -2.38 -31.78
CA ALA A 121 11.95 -2.95 -31.20
C ALA A 121 12.26 -4.10 -30.24
N THR A 122 13.19 -5.00 -30.60
CA THR A 122 13.64 -6.07 -29.68
C THR A 122 14.35 -5.51 -28.46
N SER A 123 15.17 -4.46 -28.60
CA SER A 123 15.82 -3.81 -27.46
C SER A 123 14.82 -3.10 -26.52
N LEU A 124 13.76 -2.51 -27.07
CA LEU A 124 12.68 -1.89 -26.30
C LEU A 124 11.81 -2.93 -25.58
N GLU A 125 11.56 -4.06 -26.23
CA GLU A 125 10.79 -5.17 -25.67
C GLU A 125 11.56 -5.88 -24.55
N GLU A 126 12.88 -6.06 -24.70
CA GLU A 126 13.76 -6.54 -23.64
C GLU A 126 13.75 -5.60 -22.41
N MET A 127 13.82 -4.29 -22.61
CA MET A 127 13.73 -3.31 -21.49
C MET A 127 12.35 -3.33 -20.82
N LYS A 128 11.26 -3.59 -21.55
CA LYS A 128 9.92 -3.74 -20.96
C LYS A 128 9.81 -5.00 -20.10
N VAL A 129 10.37 -6.12 -20.57
CA VAL A 129 10.44 -7.37 -19.78
C VAL A 129 11.25 -7.16 -18.51
N GLU A 130 12.41 -6.48 -18.60
CA GLU A 130 13.24 -6.15 -17.45
C GLU A 130 12.49 -5.24 -16.45
N ALA A 131 11.73 -4.26 -16.94
CA ALA A 131 10.89 -3.40 -16.11
C ALA A 131 9.80 -4.20 -15.37
N ASP A 132 9.15 -5.15 -16.04
CA ASP A 132 8.11 -5.98 -15.43
C ASP A 132 8.69 -6.96 -14.40
N GLU A 133 9.86 -7.54 -14.67
CA GLU A 133 10.58 -8.34 -13.67
C GLU A 133 10.94 -7.53 -12.42
N LEU A 134 11.40 -6.28 -12.61
CA LEU A 134 11.70 -5.38 -11.50
C LEU A 134 10.46 -5.03 -10.70
N LYS A 135 9.30 -4.80 -11.33
CA LYS A 135 8.01 -4.60 -10.63
C LYS A 135 7.68 -5.80 -9.74
N VAL A 136 7.85 -7.02 -10.25
CA VAL A 136 7.60 -8.25 -9.46
C VAL A 136 8.58 -8.37 -8.28
N LYS A 137 9.86 -8.05 -8.49
CA LYS A 137 10.87 -8.07 -7.41
C LYS A 137 10.56 -7.02 -6.33
N ILE A 138 10.15 -5.82 -6.73
CA ILE A 138 9.71 -4.74 -5.82
C ILE A 138 8.47 -5.17 -5.03
N ALA A 139 7.47 -5.77 -5.67
CA ALA A 139 6.27 -6.27 -4.99
C ALA A 139 6.61 -7.33 -3.93
N ARG A 140 7.49 -8.28 -4.24
CA ARG A 140 7.96 -9.28 -3.27
C ARG A 140 8.73 -8.67 -2.09
N LEU A 141 9.45 -7.57 -2.31
CA LEU A 141 10.13 -6.85 -1.22
C LEU A 141 9.12 -6.14 -0.32
N TYR A 142 8.06 -5.55 -0.87
CA TYR A 142 6.96 -4.98 -0.07
C TYR A 142 6.27 -6.04 0.80
N GLU A 143 6.00 -7.23 0.25
CA GLU A 143 5.42 -8.34 1.02
C GLU A 143 6.33 -8.74 2.19
N LYS A 144 7.64 -8.86 1.95
CA LYS A 144 8.63 -9.19 3.00
C LYS A 144 8.81 -8.08 4.03
N GLU A 145 8.79 -6.81 3.62
CA GLU A 145 8.81 -5.67 4.54
C GLU A 145 7.61 -5.75 5.50
N ASN A 146 6.43 -6.03 4.96
CA ASN A 146 5.22 -6.16 5.77
C ASN A 146 5.26 -7.38 6.69
N GLU A 147 5.74 -8.52 6.20
CA GLU A 147 5.93 -9.74 7.00
C GLU A 147 6.90 -9.50 8.17
N TYR A 148 8.06 -8.87 7.94
CA TYR A 148 9.00 -8.58 9.02
C TYR A 148 8.46 -7.54 10.01
N ALA A 149 7.71 -6.55 9.55
CA ALA A 149 7.06 -5.58 10.42
C ALA A 149 5.98 -6.24 11.32
N GLU A 150 5.21 -7.19 10.77
CA GLU A 150 4.26 -7.99 11.55
C GLU A 150 4.97 -8.92 12.56
N MET A 151 6.11 -9.50 12.17
CA MET A 151 6.94 -10.32 13.07
C MET A 151 7.53 -9.50 14.23
N ALA A 152 8.00 -8.27 13.97
CA ALA A 152 8.49 -7.37 15.02
C ALA A 152 7.42 -7.03 16.07
N MET A 153 6.16 -6.92 15.64
CA MET A 153 5.03 -6.63 16.52
C MET A 153 4.54 -7.85 17.33
N THR A 154 4.83 -9.06 16.84
CA THR A 154 4.35 -10.32 17.42
C THR A 154 5.40 -11.04 18.27
N ASP A 155 6.70 -10.82 18.00
CA ASP A 155 7.83 -11.34 18.76
C ASP A 155 8.74 -10.22 19.30
N PRO A 156 8.47 -9.71 20.51
CA PRO A 156 9.25 -8.62 21.13
C PRO A 156 10.70 -8.98 21.45
N ALA A 157 11.05 -10.28 21.52
CA ALA A 157 12.40 -10.71 21.88
C ALA A 157 13.39 -10.54 20.72
N SER A 158 12.89 -10.55 19.48
CA SER A 158 13.68 -10.39 18.26
C SER A 158 13.24 -9.17 17.42
N ALA A 159 12.50 -8.24 18.03
CA ALA A 159 11.98 -7.04 17.35
C ALA A 159 13.11 -6.23 16.67
N ASP A 160 14.23 -6.02 17.34
CA ASP A 160 15.39 -5.30 16.79
C ASP A 160 15.97 -5.97 15.52
N ASP A 161 16.00 -7.30 15.48
CA ASP A 161 16.50 -8.06 14.33
C ASP A 161 15.51 -8.00 13.14
N TYR A 162 14.20 -7.94 13.42
CA TYR A 162 13.17 -7.79 12.40
C TYR A 162 13.15 -6.35 11.85
N ASP A 163 13.31 -5.34 12.70
CA ASP A 163 13.40 -3.94 12.28
C ASP A 163 14.61 -3.69 11.37
N GLU A 164 15.75 -4.31 11.67
CA GLU A 164 16.93 -4.24 10.79
C GLU A 164 16.66 -4.92 9.44
N LYS A 165 15.94 -6.05 9.41
CA LYS A 165 15.54 -6.71 8.16
C LYS A 165 14.55 -5.87 7.35
N VAL A 166 13.60 -5.19 8.00
CA VAL A 166 12.71 -4.21 7.36
C VAL A 166 13.55 -3.10 6.72
N ARG A 167 14.53 -2.55 7.43
CA ARG A 167 15.41 -1.49 6.90
C ARG A 167 16.16 -1.95 5.65
N VAL A 168 16.79 -3.13 5.70
CA VAL A 168 17.54 -3.69 4.57
C VAL A 168 16.64 -4.01 3.37
N ALA A 169 15.44 -4.53 3.61
CA ALA A 169 14.46 -4.77 2.54
C ALA A 169 14.05 -3.45 1.87
N ARG A 170 13.85 -2.39 2.66
CA ARG A 170 13.50 -1.04 2.20
C ARG A 170 14.60 -0.37 1.39
N GLU A 171 15.85 -0.50 1.82
CA GLU A 171 17.02 0.00 1.08
C GLU A 171 17.12 -0.67 -0.29
N LYS A 172 17.02 -2.01 -0.34
CA LYS A 172 17.02 -2.77 -1.61
C LYS A 172 15.85 -2.40 -2.50
N ARG A 173 14.67 -2.17 -1.92
CA ARG A 173 13.49 -1.73 -2.67
C ARG A 173 13.72 -0.37 -3.32
N MET A 174 14.25 0.60 -2.59
CA MET A 174 14.58 1.92 -3.13
C MET A 174 15.60 1.85 -4.27
N GLU A 175 16.60 0.97 -4.16
CA GLU A 175 17.56 0.73 -5.23
C GLU A 175 16.88 0.17 -6.51
N LEU A 176 16.02 -0.83 -6.37
CA LEU A 176 15.28 -1.40 -7.51
C LEU A 176 14.26 -0.41 -8.10
N GLU A 177 13.62 0.43 -7.28
CA GLU A 177 12.74 1.51 -7.75
C GLU A 177 13.51 2.57 -8.55
N SER A 178 14.73 2.92 -8.12
CA SER A 178 15.61 3.81 -8.87
C SER A 178 16.01 3.21 -10.22
N GLN A 179 16.34 1.92 -10.26
CA GLN A 179 16.65 1.19 -11.50
C GLN A 179 15.44 1.16 -12.44
N LEU A 180 14.26 0.87 -11.89
CA LEU A 180 13.01 0.86 -12.64
C LEU A 180 12.64 2.24 -13.18
N SER A 181 12.86 3.32 -12.42
CA SER A 181 12.67 4.70 -12.91
C SER A 181 13.57 5.00 -14.09
N THR A 182 14.85 4.59 -14.00
CA THR A 182 15.83 4.80 -15.08
C THR A 182 15.44 4.03 -16.35
N ILE A 183 14.90 2.81 -16.20
CA ILE A 183 14.43 2.00 -17.33
C ILE A 183 13.15 2.60 -17.93
N LYS A 184 12.21 3.08 -17.10
CA LYS A 184 10.99 3.76 -17.57
C LYS A 184 11.28 5.04 -18.35
N GLU A 185 12.22 5.86 -17.87
CA GLU A 185 12.69 7.06 -18.58
C GLU A 185 13.26 6.71 -19.96
N LYS A 186 13.98 5.59 -20.07
CA LYS A 186 14.53 5.09 -21.35
C LYS A 186 13.46 4.54 -22.30
N ILE A 187 12.38 3.96 -21.75
CA ILE A 187 11.26 3.41 -22.52
C ILE A 187 10.28 4.52 -22.96
N GLY A 188 10.28 5.68 -22.29
CA GLY A 188 9.35 6.78 -22.55
C GLY A 188 7.96 6.62 -21.89
N ASP A 189 7.82 5.64 -20.98
CA ASP A 189 6.63 5.44 -20.15
C ASP A 189 6.74 6.31 -18.89
N ASN A 190 6.30 7.58 -19.00
CA ASN A 190 6.06 8.47 -17.86
C ASN A 190 4.67 8.23 -17.25
#